data_AF-Q86QJ2-F1
#
_entry.id   AF-Q86QJ2-F1
#
_cell.length_a   1.000
_cell.length_b   1.000
_cell.length_c   1.000
_cell.angle_alpha   90.00
_cell.angle_beta   90.00
_cell.angle_gamma   90.00
#
_symmetry.space_group_name_H-M   'P 1'
#
loop_
_entity.id
_entity.type
_entity.pdbx_description
1 polymer ?
#
loop_
_entity_poly.entity_id
_entity_poly.type
_entity_poly.pdbx_seq_one_letter_code
_entity_poly.pdbx_strand_id
1 'polypeptide(L)'
;FALTLANIYMWHWEKHTILSKLPSHELYGRYIDDVFFTWNGSEQDVRKILNQANKFHKNIKLEYQISKNLPFLDIFLQNQTGILTSSVY
;
A
#
# COMPACT_ATOMS: atom_id res chain seq x y z
N PHE A 1 -1.84 -9.11 22.70
CA PHE A 1 -0.37 -9.18 22.55
C PHE A 1 0.08 -9.44 21.12
N ALA A 2 -0.39 -10.50 20.44
CA ALA A 2 0.04 -10.81 19.07
C ALA A 2 -0.22 -9.66 18.06
N LEU A 3 -1.42 -9.06 18.05
CA LEU A 3 -1.78 -7.94 17.17
C LEU A 3 -0.89 -6.70 17.36
N THR A 4 -0.55 -6.37 18.60
CA THR A 4 0.32 -5.23 18.90
C THR A 4 1.73 -5.47 18.37
N LEU A 5 2.27 -6.67 18.56
CA LEU A 5 3.58 -7.04 18.06
C LEU A 5 3.60 -7.07 16.52
N ALA A 6 2.55 -7.60 15.89
CA ALA A 6 2.38 -7.58 14.44
C ALA A 6 2.35 -6.14 13.91
N ASN A 7 1.60 -5.23 14.55
CA ASN A 7 1.57 -3.83 14.16
C ASN A 7 2.93 -3.14 14.26
N ILE A 8 3.71 -3.41 15.32
CA ILE A 8 5.06 -2.85 15.48
C ILE A 8 6.00 -3.39 14.39
N TYR A 9 5.92 -4.70 14.12
CA TYR A 9 6.74 -5.33 13.09
C TYR A 9 6.41 -4.81 11.69
N MET A 10 5.12 -4.70 11.37
CA MET A 10 4.65 -4.11 10.11
C MET A 10 5.06 -2.64 10.00
N TRP A 11 5.00 -1.87 11.10
CA TRP A 11 5.47 -0.49 11.15
C TRP A 11 6.96 -0.35 10.81
N HIS A 12 7.79 -1.23 11.36
CA HIS A 12 9.22 -1.23 11.04
C HIS A 12 9.43 -1.56 9.55
N TRP A 13 8.75 -2.57 9.04
CA TRP A 13 8.85 -2.96 7.64
C TRP A 13 8.38 -1.85 6.67
N GLU A 14 7.21 -1.23 6.90
CA GLU A 14 6.66 -0.18 6.02
C GLU A 14 7.56 1.05 5.99
N LYS A 15 8.15 1.42 7.14
CA LYS A 15 9.08 2.54 7.28
C LYS A 15 10.33 2.37 6.43
N HIS A 16 10.86 1.15 6.36
CA HIS A 16 12.08 0.85 5.62
C HIS A 16 11.85 0.55 4.12
N THR A 17 10.61 0.28 3.71
CA THR A 17 10.30 -0.17 2.34
C THR A 17 9.49 0.84 1.53
N ILE A 18 8.25 1.11 1.93
CA ILE A 18 7.27 1.90 1.16
C ILE A 18 7.36 3.37 1.59
N LEU A 19 7.24 3.66 2.89
CA LEU A 19 7.20 5.03 3.40
C LEU A 19 8.48 5.83 3.12
N SER A 20 9.63 5.16 3.03
CA SER A 20 10.91 5.80 2.68
C SER A 20 10.99 6.26 1.22
N LYS A 21 10.13 5.72 0.36
CA LYS A 21 10.11 6.00 -1.09
C LYS A 21 8.85 6.74 -1.53
N LEU A 22 7.85 6.82 -0.65
CA LEU A 22 6.59 7.46 -0.94
C LEU A 22 6.73 8.99 -0.79
N PRO A 23 6.36 9.79 -1.81
CA PRO A 23 6.29 11.23 -1.68
C PRO A 23 5.26 11.66 -0.64
N SER A 24 5.49 12.80 0.02
CA SER A 24 4.59 13.33 1.07
C SER A 24 3.19 13.70 0.59
N HIS A 25 2.96 13.82 -0.72
CA HIS A 25 1.66 14.13 -1.31
C HIS A 25 0.83 12.88 -1.66
N GLU A 26 1.41 11.68 -1.51
CA GLU A 26 0.67 10.44 -1.70
C GLU A 26 -0.06 10.04 -0.42
N LEU A 27 -1.25 9.48 -0.59
CA LEU A 27 -2.00 8.89 0.49
C LEU A 27 -1.46 7.49 0.77
N TYR A 28 -1.28 7.17 2.04
CA TYR A 28 -0.93 5.85 2.52
C TYR A 28 -1.86 5.46 3.66
N GLY A 29 -2.40 4.25 3.62
CA GLY A 29 -3.19 3.71 4.70
C GLY A 29 -2.97 2.21 4.86
N ARG A 30 -3.06 1.75 6.10
CA ARG A 30 -2.92 0.35 6.47
C ARG A 30 -4.04 -0.06 7.40
N TYR A 31 -4.65 -1.19 7.11
CA TYR A 31 -5.62 -1.87 7.95
C TYR A 31 -5.13 -3.29 8.23
N ILE A 32 -4.55 -3.50 9.43
CA ILE A 32 -3.92 -4.76 9.82
C ILE A 32 -2.85 -5.18 8.79
N ASP A 33 -3.18 -6.13 7.92
CA ASP A 33 -2.30 -6.69 6.89
C ASP A 33 -2.55 -6.07 5.50
N ASP A 34 -3.70 -5.40 5.30
CA ASP A 34 -4.06 -4.74 4.06
C ASP A 34 -3.47 -3.34 3.99
N VAL A 35 -2.76 -3.04 2.90
CA VAL A 35 -2.09 -1.75 2.66
C VAL A 35 -2.62 -1.16 1.36
N PHE A 36 -2.94 0.13 1.39
CA PHE A 36 -3.25 0.90 0.19
C PHE A 36 -2.42 2.17 0.14
N PHE A 37 -2.06 2.60 -1.06
CA PHE A 37 -1.48 3.92 -1.27
C PHE A 37 -1.76 4.43 -2.67
N THR A 38 -1.72 5.76 -2.84
CA THR A 38 -1.81 6.40 -4.15
C THR A 38 -0.43 6.59 -4.76
N TRP A 39 -0.38 6.67 -6.09
CA TRP A 39 0.85 6.91 -6.82
C TRP A 39 0.58 7.72 -8.08
N ASN A 40 1.22 8.88 -8.19
CA ASN A 40 1.14 9.77 -9.35
C ASN A 40 2.27 9.57 -10.37
N GLY A 41 3.28 8.75 -10.03
CA GLY A 41 4.41 8.46 -10.91
C GLY A 41 4.12 7.37 -11.95
N SER A 42 5.19 6.87 -12.58
CA SER A 42 5.05 5.78 -13.55
C SER A 42 4.69 4.45 -12.89
N GLU A 43 3.90 3.62 -13.59
CA GLU A 43 3.56 2.27 -13.11
C GLU A 43 4.82 1.40 -12.92
N GLN A 44 5.85 1.63 -13.74
CA GLN A 44 7.11 0.90 -13.66
C GLN A 44 7.85 1.18 -12.35
N ASP A 45 7.82 2.42 -11.87
CA ASP A 45 8.53 2.80 -10.65
C ASP A 45 7.83 2.27 -9.40
N VAL A 46 6.49 2.31 -9.34
CA VAL A 46 5.76 1.67 -8.24
C VAL A 46 5.97 0.15 -8.22
N ARG A 47 6.01 -0.51 -9.40
CA ARG A 47 6.35 -1.94 -9.48
C ARG A 47 7.75 -2.23 -8.97
N LYS A 48 8.74 -1.37 -9.25
CA LYS A 48 10.10 -1.50 -8.69
C LYS A 48 10.09 -1.37 -7.17
N ILE A 49 9.35 -0.41 -6.61
CA ILE A 49 9.21 -0.20 -5.16
C ILE A 49 8.62 -1.46 -4.51
N LEU A 50 7.51 -1.98 -5.05
CA LEU A 50 6.82 -3.17 -4.55
C LEU A 50 7.71 -4.42 -4.65
N ASN A 51 8.43 -4.59 -5.75
CA ASN A 51 9.37 -5.70 -5.92
C ASN A 51 10.56 -5.62 -4.94
N GLN A 52 11.05 -4.42 -4.64
CA GLN A 52 12.08 -4.22 -3.62
C GLN A 52 11.54 -4.49 -2.21
N ALA A 53 10.31 -4.07 -1.91
CA ALA A 53 9.65 -4.34 -0.64
C ALA A 53 9.45 -5.85 -0.41
N ASN A 54 9.07 -6.59 -1.46
CA ASN A 54 9.00 -8.05 -1.48
C ASN A 54 10.35 -8.75 -1.25
N LYS A 55 11.46 -8.12 -1.63
CA LYS A 55 12.82 -8.66 -1.40
C LYS A 55 13.38 -8.30 -0.03
N PHE A 56 12.80 -7.32 0.66
CA PHE A 56 13.34 -6.81 1.93
C PHE A 56 13.28 -7.85 3.04
N HIS A 57 12.23 -8.68 3.09
CA HIS A 57 12.10 -9.70 4.12
C HIS A 57 11.61 -11.02 3.54
N LYS A 58 12.37 -12.10 3.75
CA LYS A 58 12.08 -13.43 3.19
C LYS A 58 10.72 -14.01 3.65
N ASN A 59 10.23 -13.56 4.80
CA ASN A 59 8.97 -14.03 5.39
C ASN A 59 7.76 -13.14 5.04
N ILE A 60 7.94 -12.00 4.38
CA ILE A 60 6.85 -11.10 4.00
C ILE A 60 6.71 -11.17 2.49
N LYS A 61 5.55 -11.64 2.01
CA LYS A 61 5.21 -11.69 0.59
C LYS A 61 3.99 -10.81 0.36
N LEU A 62 4.21 -9.67 -0.29
CA LEU A 62 3.19 -8.76 -0.76
C LEU A 62 2.55 -9.31 -2.03
N GLU A 63 1.24 -9.49 -1.96
CA GLU A 63 0.38 -9.58 -3.13
C GLU A 63 -0.20 -8.19 -3.38
N TYR A 64 -0.04 -7.68 -4.59
CA TYR A 64 -0.42 -6.32 -4.94
C TYR A 64 -1.22 -6.27 -6.23
N GLN A 65 -2.14 -5.33 -6.30
CA GLN A 65 -2.88 -4.98 -7.50
C GLN A 65 -2.73 -3.48 -7.75
N ILE A 66 -2.45 -3.12 -9.00
CA ILE A 66 -2.34 -1.72 -9.42
C ILE A 66 -3.48 -1.48 -10.41
N SER A 67 -4.41 -0.62 -10.04
CA SER A 67 -5.55 -0.28 -10.87
C SER A 67 -6.07 1.10 -10.49
N LYS A 68 -6.81 1.74 -11.40
CA LYS A 68 -7.57 2.95 -11.09
C LYS A 68 -8.83 2.64 -10.27
N ASN A 69 -9.29 1.40 -10.35
CA ASN A 69 -10.48 0.91 -9.66
C ASN A 69 -10.09 -0.36 -8.91
N LEU A 70 -10.20 -0.37 -7.59
CA LEU A 70 -9.85 -1.54 -6.78
C LEU A 70 -10.77 -1.67 -5.56
N PRO A 71 -11.21 -2.89 -5.22
CA PRO A 71 -11.83 -3.16 -3.92
C PRO A 71 -10.76 -3.10 -2.83
N PHE A 72 -11.10 -2.48 -1.70
CA PHE A 72 -10.29 -2.45 -0.49
C PHE A 72 -11.21 -2.64 0.71
N LEU A 73 -11.08 -3.75 1.45
CA LEU A 73 -12.04 -4.13 2.50
C LEU A 73 -13.48 -4.15 1.93
N ASP A 74 -14.40 -3.44 2.56
CA ASP A 74 -15.81 -3.32 2.14
C ASP A 74 -16.08 -2.06 1.28
N ILE A 75 -15.04 -1.37 0.82
CA ILE A 75 -15.15 -0.16 -0.01
C ILE A 75 -14.56 -0.38 -1.41
N PHE A 76 -15.18 0.25 -2.39
CA PHE A 76 -14.66 0.31 -3.75
C PHE A 76 -13.99 1.66 -3.98
N LEU A 77 -12.69 1.64 -4.25
CA LEU A 77 -11.90 2.83 -4.53
C LEU A 77 -11.84 3.06 -6.04
N GLN A 78 -12.18 4.26 -6.48
CA GLN A 78 -12.12 4.67 -7.87
C GLN A 78 -11.39 6.02 -8.00
N ASN A 79 -10.37 6.05 -8.85
CA ASN A 79 -9.68 7.26 -9.26
C ASN A 79 -10.35 7.86 -10.51
N GLN A 80 -11.14 8.91 -10.31
CA GLN A 80 -11.79 9.70 -11.35
C GLN A 80 -10.92 10.91 -11.70
N THR A 81 -9.93 10.70 -12.57
CA THR A 81 -9.08 11.79 -13.12
C THR A 81 -8.39 12.63 -12.04
N GLY A 82 -7.84 11.98 -11.02
CA GLY A 82 -7.14 12.63 -9.90
C GLY A 82 -8.03 12.86 -8.66
N ILE A 83 -9.33 12.58 -8.75
CA ILE A 83 -10.22 12.59 -7.60
C ILE A 83 -10.40 11.14 -7.12
N LEU A 84 -9.94 10.84 -5.92
CA LEU A 84 -10.18 9.55 -5.27
C LEU A 84 -11.61 9.55 -4.70
N THR A 85 -12.45 8.66 -5.23
CA THR A 85 -13.83 8.45 -4.80
C THR A 85 -13.96 7.06 -4.17
N SER A 86 -14.76 6.96 -3.10
CA SER A 86 -15.08 5.69 -2.45
C SER A 86 -16.58 5.46 -2.47
N SER A 87 -17.00 4.22 -2.75
CA SER A 87 -18.38 3.77 -2.60
C SER A 87 -18.44 2.52 -1.72
N VAL A 88 -19.49 2.43 -0.91
CA VAL A 88 -19.81 1.24 -0.11
C VAL A 88 -20.71 0.33 -0.94
N TYR A 89 -20.51 -0.99 -0.86
CA TYR A 89 -21.40 -1.97 -1.49
C TYR A 89 -22.76 -2.05 -0.80
#